data_AF-A0A2G6CAU9-F1
#
_entry.id   AF-A0A2G6CAU9-F1
#
_cell.length_a   1.000
_cell.length_b   1.000
_cell.length_c   1.000
_cell.angle_alpha   90.00
_cell.angle_beta   90.00
_cell.angle_gamma   90.00
#
_symmetry.space_group_name_H-M   'P 1'
#
loop_
_entity.id
_entity.type
_entity.pdbx_description
1 polymer ?
#
loop_
_entity_poly.entity_id
_entity_poly.type
_entity_poly.pdbx_seq_one_letter_code
_entity_poly.pdbx_strand_id
1 'polypeptide(L)'
;MNDTSQVDVYRRRFMGAVTGAVVATVGVVLAPGVFLREVRSADVEPRPEGQPADTGVRWGMLIDTRLLTDGGESMMEACKQEHGWGDDPQARPGQQAQWIRTVRVTDKLTKHSFTLPVMCQHCATPPCVDVCPTGASMKRADGIVQVNKHTCIGCRYCMMACPYKARSFV
;
A
#
# COMPACT_ATOMS: atom_id res chain seq x y z
N MET A 1 22.04 -1.64 -28.55
CA MET A 1 22.08 -0.19 -28.32
C MET A 1 21.40 0.08 -26.98
N ASN A 2 22.19 0.62 -26.06
CA ASN A 2 21.91 1.11 -24.70
C ASN A 2 21.22 0.20 -23.65
N ASP A 3 22.09 -0.54 -22.97
CA ASP A 3 22.06 -0.85 -21.55
C ASP A 3 22.25 0.42 -20.71
N THR A 4 21.25 0.81 -19.90
CA THR A 4 21.40 1.77 -18.78
C THR A 4 20.29 1.54 -17.74
N SER A 5 20.39 0.51 -16.89
CA SER A 5 19.65 0.49 -15.61
C SER A 5 20.29 -0.35 -14.51
N GLN A 6 21.61 -0.51 -14.54
CA GLN A 6 22.33 -1.10 -13.40
C GLN A 6 22.38 -0.09 -12.25
N VAL A 7 21.34 -0.13 -11.41
CA VAL A 7 21.34 0.54 -10.11
C VAL A 7 22.52 -0.02 -9.33
N ASP A 8 23.49 0.83 -9.04
CA ASP A 8 24.73 0.45 -8.35
C ASP A 8 24.44 0.13 -6.87
N VAL A 9 24.10 -1.14 -6.61
CA VAL A 9 23.83 -1.72 -5.29
C VAL A 9 25.05 -1.59 -4.37
N TYR A 10 26.26 -1.57 -4.94
CA TYR A 10 27.51 -1.45 -4.20
C TYR A 10 27.68 -0.07 -3.57
N ARG A 11 27.32 0.97 -4.32
CA ARG A 11 27.39 2.36 -3.85
C ARG A 11 26.44 2.66 -2.69
N ARG A 12 25.28 2.00 -2.65
CA ARG A 12 24.33 2.08 -1.52
C ARG A 12 24.85 1.37 -0.27
N ARG A 13 25.51 0.21 -0.44
CA ARG A 13 26.08 -0.57 0.66
C ARG A 13 27.25 0.14 1.34
N PHE A 14 28.07 0.84 0.57
CA PHE A 14 29.23 1.58 1.11
C PHE A 14 28.81 2.72 2.05
N MET A 15 27.69 3.40 1.77
CA MET A 15 27.15 4.42 2.68
C MET A 15 26.45 3.85 3.92
N GLY A 16 26.09 2.55 3.94
CA GLY A 16 25.47 1.89 5.08
C GLY A 16 26.44 1.30 6.11
N ALA A 17 27.74 1.22 5.78
CA ALA A 17 28.71 0.44 6.55
C ALA A 17 29.38 1.15 7.75
N VAL A 18 28.92 2.36 8.16
CA VAL A 18 29.59 3.15 9.21
C VAL A 18 28.87 3.11 10.58
N THR A 19 27.82 2.30 10.78
CA THR A 19 27.14 2.20 12.09
C THR A 19 26.99 0.76 12.58
N GLY A 20 28.09 0.00 12.53
CA GLY A 20 28.20 -1.25 13.28
C GLY A 20 28.62 -0.99 14.72
N ALA A 21 27.66 -0.88 15.65
CA ALA A 21 27.67 -1.42 17.02
C ALA A 21 26.64 -0.71 17.91
N VAL A 22 26.01 -1.50 18.80
CA VAL A 22 25.27 -1.13 20.03
C VAL A 22 23.73 -1.10 19.93
N VAL A 23 23.17 -2.21 20.44
CA VAL A 23 21.88 -2.39 21.15
C VAL A 23 20.60 -2.40 20.31
N ALA A 24 19.87 -3.51 20.45
CA ALA A 24 18.47 -3.68 20.12
C ALA A 24 17.60 -2.62 20.83
N THR A 25 17.56 -1.42 20.26
CA THR A 25 16.64 -0.36 20.62
C THR A 25 15.71 -0.14 19.44
N VAL A 26 14.40 -0.18 19.69
CA VAL A 26 13.32 -0.08 18.70
C VAL A 26 13.20 1.35 18.11
N GLY A 27 14.25 2.15 18.18
CA GLY A 27 14.27 3.52 17.68
C GLY A 27 15.38 4.39 18.27
N VAL A 28 15.65 5.50 17.60
CA VAL A 28 16.57 6.54 18.10
C VAL A 28 15.85 7.32 19.20
N VAL A 29 16.41 7.36 20.41
CA VAL A 29 15.88 8.16 21.53
C VAL A 29 16.32 9.60 21.35
N LEU A 30 15.39 10.51 21.08
CA LEU A 30 15.68 11.96 21.01
C LEU A 30 15.58 12.62 22.39
N ALA A 31 14.68 12.11 23.24
CA ALA A 31 14.45 12.56 24.61
C ALA A 31 13.76 11.43 25.40
N PRO A 32 13.72 11.48 26.75
CA PRO A 32 12.97 10.51 27.54
C PRO A 32 11.50 10.42 27.09
N GLY A 33 11.07 9.23 26.66
CA GLY A 33 9.72 9.00 26.13
C GLY A 33 9.52 9.38 24.65
N VAL A 34 10.53 9.91 23.97
CA VAL A 34 10.48 10.26 22.55
C VAL A 34 11.40 9.32 21.75
N PHE A 35 10.79 8.35 21.09
CA PHE A 35 11.46 7.38 20.24
C PHE A 35 11.12 7.65 18.77
N LEU A 36 12.14 7.87 17.93
CA LEU A 36 11.97 7.81 16.47
C LEU A 36 11.90 6.35 16.04
N ARG A 37 10.78 5.93 15.46
CA ARG A 37 10.72 4.65 14.76
C ARG A 37 11.61 4.71 13.53
N GLU A 38 12.54 3.77 13.43
CA GLU A 38 13.40 3.63 12.26
C GLU A 38 12.55 3.24 11.04
N VAL A 39 12.55 4.06 10.00
CA VAL A 39 11.91 3.74 8.72
C VAL A 39 12.94 2.98 7.88
N ARG A 40 12.83 1.65 7.86
CA ARG A 40 13.66 0.81 6.98
C ARG A 40 12.99 0.68 5.62
N SER A 41 13.57 1.31 4.60
CA SER A 41 13.04 1.31 3.23
C SER A 41 13.91 0.55 2.21
N ALA A 42 15.09 0.06 2.59
CA ALA A 42 16.08 -0.46 1.64
C ALA A 42 16.36 -1.98 1.71
N ASP A 43 16.18 -2.64 2.86
CA ASP A 43 16.62 -4.05 3.05
C ASP A 43 15.56 -4.94 3.73
N VAL A 44 14.26 -4.71 3.47
CA VAL A 44 13.23 -5.63 3.99
C VAL A 44 13.13 -6.83 3.04
N GLU A 45 13.76 -7.94 3.41
CA GLU A 45 13.55 -9.21 2.71
C GLU A 45 12.06 -9.58 2.77
N PRO A 46 11.47 -10.05 1.65
CA PRO A 46 10.08 -10.48 1.65
C PRO A 46 9.91 -11.62 2.65
N ARG A 47 8.84 -11.55 3.46
CA ARG A 47 8.47 -12.64 4.37
C ARG A 47 8.39 -13.95 3.58
N PRO A 48 9.10 -15.02 4.00
CA PRO A 48 9.00 -16.31 3.35
C PRO A 48 7.56 -16.83 3.30
N GLU A 49 7.22 -17.52 2.22
CA GLU A 49 5.91 -18.15 2.09
C GLU A 49 5.64 -19.12 3.26
N GLY A 50 4.40 -19.16 3.73
CA GLY A 50 3.99 -20.03 4.86
C GLY A 50 4.30 -19.51 6.28
N GLN A 51 5.15 -18.49 6.46
CA GLN A 51 5.38 -17.93 7.81
C GLN A 51 4.25 -16.98 8.24
N PRO A 52 3.82 -16.92 9.51
CA PRO A 52 2.87 -15.91 9.95
C PRO A 52 3.47 -14.50 9.83
N ALA A 53 2.63 -13.48 9.67
CA ALA A 53 3.12 -12.10 9.68
C ALA A 53 3.57 -11.69 11.09
N ASP A 54 4.70 -10.98 11.14
CA ASP A 54 5.30 -10.50 12.38
C ASP A 54 4.63 -9.19 12.86
N THR A 55 4.50 -9.04 14.17
CA THR A 55 4.06 -7.80 14.84
C THR A 55 5.18 -6.76 14.96
N GLY A 56 6.45 -7.16 14.82
CA GLY A 56 7.62 -6.29 14.84
C GLY A 56 7.73 -5.38 13.60
N VAL A 57 7.08 -5.75 12.50
CA VAL A 57 7.09 -4.99 11.24
C VAL A 57 5.74 -4.31 11.03
N ARG A 58 5.76 -3.04 10.60
CA ARG A 58 4.55 -2.31 10.19
C ARG A 58 4.72 -1.74 8.80
N TRP A 59 3.94 -2.25 7.85
CA TRP A 59 3.98 -1.76 6.47
C TRP A 59 3.28 -0.42 6.34
N GLY A 60 3.86 0.43 5.50
CA GLY A 60 3.30 1.71 5.09
C GLY A 60 3.70 2.00 3.67
N MET A 61 2.86 2.75 2.96
CA MET A 61 3.15 3.22 1.61
C MET A 61 3.05 4.74 1.61
N LEU A 62 4.09 5.39 1.08
CA LEU A 62 4.11 6.83 0.86
C LEU A 62 4.23 7.07 -0.64
N ILE A 63 3.28 7.80 -1.21
CA ILE A 63 3.29 8.19 -2.62
C ILE A 63 3.56 9.69 -2.70
N ASP A 64 4.69 10.08 -3.29
CA ASP A 64 4.97 11.47 -3.64
C ASP A 64 4.24 11.82 -4.93
N THR A 65 3.11 12.51 -4.79
CA THR A 65 2.24 12.86 -5.93
C THR A 65 2.86 13.87 -6.88
N ARG A 66 3.95 14.54 -6.50
CA ARG A 66 4.67 15.47 -7.39
C ARG A 66 5.49 14.73 -8.45
N LEU A 67 5.79 13.46 -8.22
CA LEU A 67 6.57 12.62 -9.13
C LEU A 67 5.68 11.82 -10.10
N LEU A 68 4.36 11.99 -10.03
CA LEU A 68 3.41 11.34 -10.96
C LEU A 68 3.35 12.10 -12.30
N THR A 69 4.40 11.96 -13.11
CA THR A 69 4.55 12.67 -14.39
C THR A 69 3.61 12.17 -15.48
N ASP A 70 3.20 10.90 -15.43
CA ASP A 70 2.29 10.24 -16.37
C ASP A 70 0.83 10.24 -15.87
N GLY A 71 0.52 11.05 -14.85
CA GLY A 71 -0.81 11.03 -14.22
C GLY A 71 -1.13 9.74 -13.45
N GLY A 72 -0.14 8.85 -13.24
CA GLY A 72 -0.28 7.60 -12.50
C GLY A 72 -0.69 6.38 -13.34
N GLU A 73 -0.67 6.49 -14.67
CA GLU A 73 -1.06 5.40 -15.59
C GLU A 73 -0.19 4.15 -15.42
N SER A 74 1.13 4.31 -15.36
CA SER A 74 2.06 3.18 -15.15
C SER A 74 1.77 2.39 -13.88
N MET A 75 1.43 3.08 -12.79
CA MET A 75 1.08 2.46 -11.52
C MET A 75 -0.27 1.71 -11.60
N MET A 76 -1.24 2.26 -12.32
CA MET A 76 -2.53 1.59 -12.56
C MET A 76 -2.32 0.30 -13.36
N GLU A 77 -1.55 0.36 -14.44
CA GLU A 77 -1.27 -0.80 -15.29
C GLU A 77 -0.47 -1.87 -14.55
N ALA A 78 0.58 -1.50 -13.82
CA ALA A 78 1.37 -2.46 -13.04
C ALA A 78 0.51 -3.18 -11.99
N CYS A 79 -0.36 -2.44 -11.28
CA CYS A 79 -1.26 -3.04 -10.30
C CYS A 79 -2.29 -3.97 -10.95
N LYS A 80 -2.79 -3.62 -12.15
CA LYS A 80 -3.70 -4.45 -12.93
C LYS A 80 -3.02 -5.74 -13.37
N GLN A 81 -1.82 -5.63 -13.93
CA GLN A 81 -1.03 -6.76 -14.43
C GLN A 81 -0.67 -7.75 -13.32
N GLU A 82 -0.18 -7.25 -12.18
CA GLU A 82 0.27 -8.09 -11.06
C GLU A 82 -0.88 -8.88 -10.42
N HIS A 83 -2.09 -8.31 -10.42
CA HIS A 83 -3.21 -8.85 -9.67
C HIS A 83 -4.37 -9.37 -10.54
N GLY A 84 -4.30 -9.20 -11.86
CA GLY A 84 -5.25 -9.74 -12.83
C GLY A 84 -6.68 -9.27 -12.63
N TRP A 85 -6.90 -7.98 -12.34
CA TRP A 85 -8.25 -7.40 -12.19
C TRP A 85 -8.64 -6.54 -13.39
N GLY A 86 -9.92 -6.18 -13.50
CA GLY A 86 -10.40 -5.20 -14.48
C GLY A 86 -10.82 -5.75 -15.85
N ASP A 87 -10.70 -7.05 -16.08
CA ASP A 87 -11.07 -7.68 -17.37
C ASP A 87 -12.20 -8.72 -17.22
N ASP A 88 -13.04 -8.59 -16.20
CA ASP A 88 -14.20 -9.48 -16.00
C ASP A 88 -15.23 -9.26 -17.12
N PRO A 89 -15.50 -10.26 -17.99
CA PRO A 89 -16.45 -10.15 -19.09
C PRO A 89 -17.91 -10.01 -18.61
N GLN A 90 -18.20 -10.36 -17.36
CA GLN A 90 -19.53 -10.23 -16.77
C GLN A 90 -19.76 -8.85 -16.14
N ALA A 91 -18.69 -8.10 -15.86
CA ALA A 91 -18.77 -6.79 -15.25
C ALA A 91 -19.14 -5.71 -16.29
N ARG A 92 -20.09 -4.84 -15.95
CA ARG A 92 -20.32 -3.60 -16.70
C ARG A 92 -19.07 -2.71 -16.61
N PRO A 93 -18.83 -1.80 -17.57
CA PRO A 93 -17.65 -0.93 -17.53
C PRO A 93 -17.45 -0.17 -16.21
N GLY A 94 -18.53 0.32 -15.59
CA GLY A 94 -18.46 1.01 -14.28
C GLY A 94 -18.41 0.10 -13.05
N GLN A 95 -18.46 -1.22 -13.24
CA GLN A 95 -18.43 -2.23 -12.16
C GLN A 95 -17.15 -3.04 -12.16
N GLN A 96 -16.26 -2.83 -13.12
CA GLN A 96 -14.96 -3.48 -13.14
C GLN A 96 -14.20 -3.17 -11.85
N ALA A 97 -13.47 -4.17 -11.36
CA ALA A 97 -12.65 -3.98 -10.19
C ALA A 97 -11.58 -2.91 -10.47
N GLN A 98 -11.32 -2.06 -9.47
CA GLN A 98 -10.32 -0.99 -9.52
C GLN A 98 -9.68 -0.90 -8.14
N TRP A 99 -8.49 -1.48 -7.99
CA TRP A 99 -7.80 -1.50 -6.70
C TRP A 99 -7.02 -0.22 -6.45
N ILE A 100 -6.57 0.41 -7.54
CA ILE A 100 -5.98 1.73 -7.56
C ILE A 100 -6.62 2.55 -8.68
N ARG A 101 -6.90 3.82 -8.41
CA ARG A 101 -7.46 4.77 -9.38
C ARG A 101 -6.87 6.15 -9.14
N THR A 102 -6.87 7.01 -10.15
CA THR A 102 -6.44 8.39 -10.00
C THR A 102 -7.63 9.33 -10.03
N VAL A 103 -7.57 10.42 -9.26
CA VAL A 103 -8.54 11.51 -9.29
C VAL A 103 -7.82 12.81 -9.55
N ARG A 104 -8.36 13.60 -10.47
CA ARG A 104 -7.91 14.97 -10.67
C ARG A 104 -8.69 15.87 -9.72
N VAL A 105 -7.97 16.55 -8.84
CA VAL A 105 -8.54 17.55 -7.94
C VAL A 105 -8.15 18.91 -8.47
N THR A 106 -9.13 19.78 -8.68
CA THR A 106 -8.93 21.16 -9.09
C THR A 106 -9.40 22.09 -7.99
N ASP A 107 -8.50 22.93 -7.51
CA ASP A 107 -8.84 24.01 -6.59
C ASP A 107 -9.70 25.04 -7.33
N LYS A 108 -10.86 25.38 -6.75
CA LYS A 108 -11.81 26.30 -7.38
C LYS A 108 -11.33 27.74 -7.40
N LEU A 109 -10.51 28.15 -6.44
CA LEU A 109 -9.99 29.50 -6.27
C LEU A 109 -8.73 29.69 -7.12
N THR A 110 -7.74 28.81 -6.94
CA THR A 110 -6.43 28.96 -7.61
C THR A 110 -6.40 28.38 -9.02
N LYS A 111 -7.42 27.59 -9.41
CA LYS A 111 -7.49 26.81 -10.66
C LYS A 111 -6.37 25.78 -10.83
N HIS A 112 -5.49 25.63 -9.84
CA HIS A 112 -4.47 24.59 -9.85
C HIS A 112 -5.13 23.21 -9.80
N SER A 113 -4.68 22.33 -10.69
CA SER A 113 -5.10 20.93 -10.72
C SER A 113 -3.92 20.03 -10.41
N PHE A 114 -4.16 18.99 -9.62
CA PHE A 114 -3.20 17.93 -9.36
C PHE A 114 -3.89 16.57 -9.34
N THR A 115 -3.11 15.52 -9.57
CA THR A 115 -3.59 14.15 -9.60
C THR A 115 -3.28 13.45 -8.29
N LEU A 116 -4.29 12.80 -7.71
CA LEU A 116 -4.15 12.00 -6.50
C LEU A 116 -4.48 10.54 -6.79
N PRO A 117 -3.58 9.60 -6.48
CA PRO A 117 -3.92 8.19 -6.48
C PRO A 117 -4.76 7.85 -5.24
N VAL A 118 -5.82 7.08 -5.43
CA VAL A 118 -6.70 6.57 -4.39
C VAL A 118 -6.71 5.06 -4.48
N MET A 119 -6.36 4.43 -3.36
CA MET A 119 -6.24 2.98 -3.19
C MET A 119 -6.61 2.60 -1.75
N CYS A 120 -6.57 1.30 -1.43
CA CYS A 120 -6.75 0.83 -0.06
C CYS A 120 -5.65 1.40 0.84
N GLN A 121 -6.04 2.15 1.87
CA GLN A 121 -5.11 2.81 2.79
C GLN A 121 -4.63 1.90 3.93
N HIS A 122 -5.09 0.64 3.99
CA HIS A 122 -4.82 -0.30 5.09
C HIS A 122 -4.96 0.35 6.47
N CYS A 123 -6.12 0.97 6.71
CA CYS A 123 -6.39 1.81 7.87
C CYS A 123 -6.02 1.14 9.20
N ALA A 124 -5.55 1.92 10.18
CA ALA A 124 -5.26 1.42 11.52
C ALA A 124 -6.50 0.83 12.20
N THR A 125 -7.65 1.50 12.04
CA THR A 125 -8.99 1.08 12.48
C THR A 125 -9.88 0.93 11.24
N PRO A 126 -9.85 -0.22 10.55
CA PRO A 126 -10.52 -0.39 9.27
C PRO A 126 -12.02 -0.69 9.43
N PRO A 127 -12.93 0.25 9.12
CA PRO A 127 -14.37 0.02 9.27
C PRO A 127 -14.88 -1.10 8.34
N CYS A 128 -14.18 -1.36 7.24
CA CYS A 128 -14.49 -2.44 6.32
C CYS A 128 -14.25 -3.85 6.89
N VAL A 129 -13.42 -3.98 7.94
CA VAL A 129 -13.24 -5.23 8.71
C VAL A 129 -14.37 -5.38 9.71
N ASP A 130 -14.68 -4.32 10.47
CA ASP A 130 -15.69 -4.34 11.53
C ASP A 130 -17.09 -4.72 11.02
N VAL A 131 -17.44 -4.35 9.79
CA VAL A 131 -18.75 -4.66 9.19
C VAL A 131 -18.83 -6.03 8.49
N CYS A 132 -17.74 -6.81 8.46
CA CYS A 132 -17.72 -8.06 7.72
C CYS A 132 -18.31 -9.20 8.57
N PRO A 133 -19.50 -9.75 8.23
CA PRO A 133 -20.19 -10.70 9.11
C PRO A 133 -19.51 -12.08 9.18
N THR A 134 -18.69 -12.44 8.19
CA THR A 134 -17.99 -13.72 8.12
C THR A 134 -16.54 -13.66 8.58
N GLY A 135 -16.04 -12.47 8.93
CA GLY A 135 -14.61 -12.27 9.21
C GLY A 135 -13.70 -12.38 7.98
N ALA A 136 -14.27 -12.41 6.76
CA ALA A 136 -13.49 -12.49 5.52
C ALA A 136 -12.57 -11.27 5.33
N SER A 137 -13.02 -10.07 5.70
CA SER A 137 -12.13 -8.91 5.81
C SER A 137 -11.42 -8.97 7.15
N MET A 138 -10.08 -8.93 7.13
CA MET A 138 -9.27 -9.02 8.35
C MET A 138 -8.06 -8.08 8.27
N LYS A 139 -7.55 -7.68 9.44
CA LYS A 139 -6.29 -6.95 9.56
C LYS A 139 -5.20 -7.89 10.05
N ARG A 140 -4.12 -8.00 9.29
CA ARG A 140 -2.96 -8.81 9.64
C ARG A 140 -2.11 -8.12 10.71
N ALA A 141 -1.28 -8.89 11.42
CA ALA A 141 -0.40 -8.44 12.49
C ALA A 141 0.51 -7.26 12.08
N ASP A 142 0.97 -7.25 10.83
CA ASP A 142 1.88 -6.23 10.26
C ASP A 142 1.15 -4.98 9.73
N GLY A 143 -0.16 -4.87 9.97
CA GLY A 143 -0.98 -3.71 9.62
C GLY A 143 -1.73 -3.83 8.30
N ILE A 144 -1.46 -4.85 7.48
CA ILE A 144 -2.10 -4.99 6.17
C ILE A 144 -3.53 -5.51 6.32
N VAL A 145 -4.50 -4.71 5.86
CA VAL A 145 -5.90 -5.14 5.67
C VAL A 145 -6.02 -6.03 4.44
N GLN A 146 -6.57 -7.24 4.60
CA GLN A 146 -6.77 -8.23 3.54
C GLN A 146 -8.22 -8.72 3.50
N VAL A 147 -8.57 -9.41 2.41
CA VAL A 147 -9.86 -10.08 2.23
C VAL A 147 -9.61 -11.54 1.83
N ASN A 148 -10.09 -12.47 2.64
CA ASN A 148 -10.13 -13.87 2.29
C ASN A 148 -11.31 -14.12 1.34
N LYS A 149 -11.02 -14.42 0.08
CA LYS A 149 -12.03 -14.65 -0.95
C LYS A 149 -12.87 -15.90 -0.69
N HIS A 150 -12.31 -16.94 -0.06
CA HIS A 150 -13.00 -18.22 0.16
C HIS A 150 -14.09 -18.15 1.24
N THR A 151 -13.98 -17.20 2.18
CA THR A 151 -14.98 -16.99 3.25
C THR A 151 -15.87 -15.78 2.98
N CYS A 152 -15.64 -15.06 1.88
CA CYS A 152 -16.43 -13.91 1.49
C CYS A 152 -17.75 -14.37 0.87
N ILE A 153 -18.88 -14.00 1.49
CA ILE A 153 -20.23 -14.28 0.99
C ILE A 153 -20.76 -13.21 0.02
N GLY A 154 -19.94 -12.20 -0.32
CA GLY A 154 -20.34 -11.16 -1.27
C GLY A 154 -21.43 -10.20 -0.80
N CYS A 155 -21.60 -9.98 0.52
CA CYS A 155 -22.62 -9.07 1.08
C CYS A 155 -22.37 -7.56 0.81
N ARG A 156 -21.17 -7.18 0.34
CA ARG A 156 -20.78 -5.80 -0.06
C ARG A 156 -20.80 -4.72 1.04
N TYR A 157 -21.05 -5.06 2.30
CA TYR A 157 -20.99 -4.06 3.40
C TYR A 157 -19.62 -3.40 3.56
N CYS A 158 -18.54 -4.15 3.32
CA CYS A 158 -17.18 -3.61 3.36
C CYS A 158 -16.94 -2.53 2.28
N MET A 159 -17.67 -2.58 1.15
CA MET A 159 -17.60 -1.54 0.12
C MET A 159 -18.29 -0.25 0.57
N MET A 160 -19.44 -0.38 1.23
CA MET A 160 -20.19 0.76 1.75
C MET A 160 -19.48 1.44 2.93
N ALA A 161 -18.84 0.66 3.79
CA ALA A 161 -18.15 1.18 4.96
C ALA A 161 -16.81 1.87 4.66
N CYS A 162 -16.20 1.61 3.49
CA CYS A 162 -14.89 2.16 3.16
C CYS A 162 -15.01 3.65 2.73
N PRO A 163 -14.42 4.61 3.48
CA PRO A 163 -14.52 6.03 3.13
C PRO A 163 -13.82 6.37 1.82
N TYR A 164 -12.80 5.60 1.43
CA TYR A 164 -12.04 5.78 0.19
C TYR A 164 -12.71 5.12 -1.03
N LYS A 165 -13.77 4.31 -0.81
CA LYS A 165 -14.37 3.42 -1.81
C LYS A 165 -13.32 2.57 -2.54
N ALA A 166 -12.32 2.09 -1.78
CA ALA A 166 -11.19 1.31 -2.29
C ALA A 166 -11.42 -0.21 -2.25
N ARG A 167 -12.68 -0.64 -2.13
CA ARG A 167 -13.08 -2.04 -2.20
C ARG A 167 -13.82 -2.26 -3.52
N SER A 168 -13.41 -3.28 -4.25
CA SER A 168 -14.09 -3.73 -5.45
C SER A 168 -14.69 -5.11 -5.23
N PHE A 169 -15.76 -5.39 -5.95
CA PHE A 169 -16.26 -6.74 -6.10
C PHE A 169 -15.44 -7.40 -7.22
N VAL A 170 -14.90 -8.60 -6.95
CA VAL A 170 -14.08 -9.41 -7.85
C VAL A 170 -14.66 -10.81 -7.94
#